data_AF-A0A7Y6IDU0-F1
#
_entry.id   AF-A0A7Y6IDU0-F1
#
_cell.length_a   1.000
_cell.length_b   1.000
_cell.length_c   1.000
_cell.angle_alpha   90.00
_cell.angle_beta   90.00
_cell.angle_gamma   90.00
#
_symmetry.space_group_name_H-M   'P 1'
#
loop_
_entity.id
_entity.type
_entity.pdbx_description
1 polymer ?
#
loop_
_entity_poly.entity_id
_entity_poly.type
_entity_poly.pdbx_seq_one_letter_code
_entity_poly.pdbx_strand_id
1 'polypeptide(L)'
;MCGACGADRGGADWARPWVAGPAARAAVAAAVSRVRPASRTRISPVVGGWLVTRPTGGSAVCGTLGELVAAVRSASPGPEAPVDPARPSGPLAVPPAADGRTGIVLLVDPHRPPRDLATALSGSARPKETSASEETAPPEETCGRKEVTPNEETTPTEETTPTEETARVEEAARAEEAVRPQETARFDVVASALVVVPAEADALDVLAALAAPTWLRRVYLARVEGAAAPWGAPPSRGTGAPPVPREPGFGADVLVRLEWARQEGRFDGTAVAVRWPLGGGALLDVEIRAGHLVRARTLHPGTPA
;
A
#
# COMPACT_ATOMS: atom_id res chain seq x y z
N MET A 1 -0.50 14.05 -31.78
CA MET A 1 0.19 13.78 -30.50
C MET A 1 -0.84 13.90 -29.38
N CYS A 2 -1.27 12.79 -28.77
CA CYS A 2 -2.22 12.82 -27.66
C CYS A 2 -1.47 13.09 -26.35
N GLY A 3 -1.67 14.26 -25.75
CA GLY A 3 -1.05 14.67 -24.47
C GLY A 3 -1.52 13.88 -23.23
N ALA A 4 -1.99 12.64 -23.40
CA ALA A 4 -2.58 11.80 -22.36
C ALA A 4 -1.63 10.71 -21.82
N CYS A 5 -0.47 10.50 -22.46
CA CYS A 5 0.57 9.57 -21.99
C CYS A 5 1.56 10.19 -20.99
N GLY A 6 1.23 11.33 -20.38
CA GLY A 6 1.98 11.90 -19.27
C GLY A 6 1.80 11.10 -17.98
N ALA A 7 2.27 9.85 -17.96
CA ALA A 7 2.21 8.94 -16.82
C ALA A 7 2.90 9.50 -15.55
N ASP A 8 3.70 10.56 -15.69
CA ASP A 8 4.43 11.19 -14.58
C ASP A 8 3.77 12.43 -14.00
N ARG A 9 2.63 12.89 -14.52
CA ARG A 9 1.91 14.04 -13.93
C ARG A 9 1.03 13.69 -12.74
N GLY A 10 0.73 12.40 -12.54
CA GLY A 10 0.15 11.97 -11.28
C GLY A 10 1.21 12.17 -10.19
N GLY A 11 0.99 13.15 -9.31
CA GLY A 11 1.78 13.36 -8.09
C GLY A 11 2.01 12.03 -7.37
N ALA A 12 3.01 11.94 -6.49
CA ALA A 12 3.28 10.68 -5.81
C ALA A 12 2.12 10.31 -4.87
N ASP A 13 1.14 9.62 -5.45
CA ASP A 13 0.08 8.95 -4.74
C ASP A 13 0.69 7.73 -4.06
N TRP A 14 0.50 7.68 -2.76
CA TRP A 14 0.95 6.58 -1.93
C TRP A 14 0.33 5.26 -2.35
N ALA A 15 -0.92 5.27 -2.81
CA ALA A 15 -1.66 4.08 -3.19
C ALA A 15 -1.29 3.54 -4.58
N ARG A 16 -0.53 4.34 -5.37
CA ARG A 16 -0.22 4.06 -6.77
C ARG A 16 0.25 2.63 -7.06
N PRO A 17 1.16 2.02 -6.27
CA PRO A 17 1.61 0.66 -6.53
C PRO A 17 0.48 -0.37 -6.58
N TRP A 18 -0.59 -0.19 -5.80
CA TRP A 18 -1.71 -1.13 -5.71
C TRP A 18 -2.87 -0.78 -6.65
N VAL A 19 -2.93 0.43 -7.19
CA VAL A 19 -4.03 0.94 -8.04
C VAL A 19 -3.62 1.24 -9.48
N ALA A 20 -2.39 0.90 -9.88
CA ALA A 20 -1.88 1.16 -11.23
C ALA A 20 -2.58 0.35 -12.34
N GLY A 21 -3.21 -0.79 -12.02
CA GLY A 21 -3.91 -1.64 -12.98
C GLY A 21 -5.36 -1.19 -13.26
N PRO A 22 -5.91 -1.40 -14.47
CA PRO A 22 -7.32 -1.10 -14.77
C PRO A 22 -8.30 -1.80 -13.82
N ALA A 23 -8.07 -3.08 -13.52
CA ALA A 23 -8.90 -3.85 -12.58
C ALA A 23 -8.87 -3.26 -11.17
N ALA A 24 -7.69 -2.88 -10.68
CA ALA A 24 -7.54 -2.27 -9.36
C ALA A 24 -8.22 -0.88 -9.30
N ARG A 25 -8.13 -0.06 -10.37
CA ARG A 25 -8.87 1.21 -10.43
C ARG A 25 -10.38 1.01 -10.44
N ALA A 26 -10.88 0.00 -11.15
CA ALA A 26 -12.29 -0.36 -11.14
C ALA A 26 -12.74 -0.80 -9.74
N ALA A 27 -11.90 -1.58 -9.04
CA ALA A 27 -12.16 -1.98 -7.65
C ALA A 27 -12.24 -0.78 -6.71
N VAL A 28 -11.32 0.20 -6.83
CA VAL A 28 -11.38 1.46 -6.08
C VAL A 28 -12.65 2.25 -6.42
N ALA A 29 -13.02 2.38 -7.70
CA ALA A 29 -14.24 3.09 -8.09
C ALA A 29 -15.50 2.45 -7.46
N ALA A 30 -15.55 1.11 -7.45
CA ALA A 30 -16.62 0.35 -6.82
C ALA A 30 -16.63 0.55 -5.29
N ALA A 31 -15.46 0.49 -4.63
CA ALA A 31 -15.29 0.75 -3.21
C ALA A 31 -15.80 2.15 -2.82
N VAL A 32 -15.38 3.20 -3.53
CA VAL A 32 -15.83 4.57 -3.25
C VAL A 32 -17.34 4.71 -3.46
N SER A 33 -17.90 4.10 -4.50
CA SER A 33 -19.35 4.11 -4.74
C SER A 33 -20.13 3.43 -3.61
N ARG A 34 -19.57 2.39 -2.99
CA ARG A 34 -20.16 1.70 -1.83
C ARG A 34 -20.04 2.45 -0.53
N VAL A 35 -18.95 3.18 -0.29
CA VAL A 35 -18.81 4.01 0.92
C VAL A 35 -19.88 5.11 0.94
N ARG A 36 -20.37 5.55 -0.24
CA ARG A 36 -21.39 6.62 -0.40
C ARG A 36 -22.47 6.32 -1.46
N PRO A 37 -23.38 5.38 -1.19
CA PRO A 37 -24.39 4.95 -2.17
C PRO A 37 -25.47 6.01 -2.45
N ALA A 38 -25.68 6.98 -1.55
CA ALA A 38 -26.73 7.99 -1.69
C ALA A 38 -26.43 9.07 -2.74
N SER A 39 -25.20 9.13 -3.25
CA SER A 39 -24.82 10.11 -4.26
C SER A 39 -25.08 9.55 -5.66
N ARG A 40 -25.81 10.28 -6.51
CA ARG A 40 -25.86 9.98 -7.96
C ARG A 40 -24.51 10.28 -8.66
N THR A 41 -23.42 10.36 -7.89
CA THR A 41 -22.06 10.57 -8.37
C THR A 41 -21.62 9.29 -9.08
N ARG A 42 -21.22 9.43 -10.34
CA ARG A 42 -20.67 8.31 -11.11
C ARG A 42 -19.15 8.40 -11.06
N ILE A 43 -18.51 7.27 -10.79
CA ILE A 43 -17.05 7.16 -10.76
C ILE A 43 -16.67 6.16 -11.82
N SER A 44 -15.86 6.59 -12.78
CA SER A 44 -15.39 5.74 -13.87
C SER A 44 -13.87 5.70 -13.88
N PRO A 45 -13.24 4.52 -13.88
CA PRO A 45 -11.79 4.44 -14.02
C PRO A 45 -11.39 4.95 -15.40
N VAL A 46 -10.34 5.75 -15.47
CA VAL A 46 -9.74 6.24 -16.72
C VAL A 46 -8.24 5.94 -16.74
N VAL A 47 -7.56 6.25 -17.84
CA VAL A 47 -6.09 6.15 -17.89
C VAL A 47 -5.51 7.15 -16.89
N GLY A 48 -4.71 6.67 -15.95
CA GLY A 48 -4.04 7.50 -14.94
C GLY A 48 -4.89 7.93 -13.74
N GLY A 49 -6.14 7.45 -13.60
CA GLY A 49 -6.96 7.81 -12.43
C GLY A 49 -8.45 7.51 -12.61
N TRP A 50 -9.29 8.46 -12.17
CA TRP A 50 -10.74 8.34 -12.17
C TRP A 50 -11.42 9.61 -12.67
N LEU A 51 -12.54 9.45 -13.36
CA LEU A 51 -13.46 10.53 -13.68
C LEU A 51 -14.63 10.47 -12.69
N VAL A 52 -14.84 11.57 -11.96
CA VAL A 52 -15.95 11.75 -11.03
C VAL A 52 -16.97 12.67 -11.68
N THR A 53 -18.16 12.17 -11.99
CA THR A 53 -19.27 12.95 -12.57
C THR A 53 -20.34 13.17 -11.52
N ARG A 54 -20.64 14.44 -11.23
CA ARG A 54 -21.64 14.84 -10.24
C ARG A 54 -23.05 14.79 -10.84
N PRO A 55 -24.10 14.72 -10.00
CA PRO A 55 -25.49 14.70 -10.47
C PRO A 55 -25.88 15.95 -11.28
N THR A 56 -25.20 17.06 -11.05
CA THR A 56 -25.38 18.34 -11.75
C THR A 56 -24.70 18.40 -13.12
N GLY A 57 -24.07 17.30 -13.57
CA GLY A 57 -23.34 17.23 -14.83
C GLY A 57 -21.89 17.72 -14.77
N GLY A 58 -21.47 18.32 -13.65
CA GLY A 58 -20.07 18.73 -13.46
C GLY A 58 -19.15 17.52 -13.26
N SER A 59 -17.99 17.51 -13.92
CA SER A 59 -17.03 16.42 -13.84
C SER A 59 -15.65 16.87 -13.36
N ALA A 60 -14.93 15.99 -12.67
CA ALA A 60 -13.56 16.20 -12.24
C ALA A 60 -12.71 14.95 -12.53
N VAL A 61 -11.50 15.14 -13.02
CA VAL A 61 -10.51 14.07 -13.17
C VAL A 61 -9.64 14.04 -11.92
N CYS A 62 -9.53 12.87 -11.29
CA CYS A 62 -8.74 12.63 -10.11
C CYS A 62 -7.59 11.69 -10.47
N GLY A 63 -6.35 12.15 -10.35
CA GLY A 63 -5.14 11.37 -10.64
C GLY A 63 -4.63 10.56 -9.46
N THR A 64 -5.15 10.82 -8.25
CA THR A 64 -4.72 10.17 -7.01
C THR A 64 -5.92 9.67 -6.19
N LEU A 65 -5.71 8.69 -5.32
CA LEU A 65 -6.72 8.22 -4.38
C LEU A 65 -7.22 9.35 -3.47
N GLY A 66 -6.30 10.21 -3.01
CA GLY A 66 -6.65 11.36 -2.16
C GLY A 66 -7.56 12.36 -2.86
N GLU A 67 -7.26 12.70 -4.12
CA GLU A 67 -8.12 13.57 -4.95
C GLU A 67 -9.50 12.96 -5.18
N LEU A 68 -9.57 11.65 -5.45
CA LEU A 68 -10.83 10.94 -5.64
C LEU A 68 -11.69 11.00 -4.38
N VAL A 69 -11.13 10.66 -3.23
CA VAL A 69 -11.84 10.70 -1.94
C VAL A 69 -12.30 12.12 -1.62
N ALA A 70 -11.44 13.13 -1.81
CA ALA A 70 -11.80 14.54 -1.58
C ALA A 70 -12.94 15.01 -2.51
N ALA A 71 -12.88 14.65 -3.80
CA ALA A 71 -13.91 15.00 -4.77
C ALA A 71 -15.27 14.40 -4.39
N VAL A 72 -15.30 13.13 -4.00
CA VAL A 72 -16.55 12.44 -3.60
C VAL A 72 -17.07 12.95 -2.26
N ARG A 73 -16.20 13.23 -1.28
CA ARG A 73 -16.57 13.87 -0.01
C ARG A 73 -17.27 15.20 -0.22
N SER A 74 -16.71 16.05 -1.08
CA SER A 74 -17.31 17.35 -1.40
C SER A 74 -18.70 17.22 -2.04
N ALA A 75 -18.91 16.16 -2.83
CA ALA A 75 -20.16 15.95 -3.57
C ALA A 75 -21.25 15.26 -2.74
N SER A 76 -20.91 14.64 -1.61
CA SER A 76 -21.83 13.83 -0.82
C SER A 76 -21.50 13.87 0.67
N PRO A 77 -21.83 14.96 1.39
CA PRO A 77 -21.70 15.00 2.84
C PRO A 77 -22.63 13.99 3.52
N GLY A 78 -22.19 13.38 4.62
CA GLY A 78 -22.99 12.46 5.44
C GLY A 78 -22.14 11.46 6.24
N PRO A 79 -22.70 10.35 6.75
CA PRO A 79 -21.94 9.24 7.33
C PRO A 79 -21.53 8.17 6.30
N GLU A 80 -20.41 7.47 6.52
CA GLU A 80 -20.01 6.33 5.67
C GLU A 80 -21.03 5.19 5.75
N ALA A 81 -21.33 4.55 4.62
CA ALA A 81 -22.14 3.33 4.63
C ALA A 81 -21.36 2.16 5.25
N PRO A 82 -22.03 1.20 5.90
CA PRO A 82 -21.41 -0.04 6.35
C PRO A 82 -20.89 -0.87 5.16
N VAL A 83 -19.89 -1.72 5.40
CA VAL A 83 -19.36 -2.64 4.39
C VAL A 83 -20.37 -3.77 4.19
N ASP A 84 -20.72 -4.07 2.95
CA ASP A 84 -21.51 -5.25 2.60
C ASP A 84 -20.56 -6.43 2.33
N PRO A 85 -20.48 -7.43 3.23
CA PRO A 85 -19.59 -8.57 3.06
C PRO A 85 -19.97 -9.45 1.86
N ALA A 86 -21.20 -9.37 1.33
CA ALA A 86 -21.61 -10.14 0.17
C ALA A 86 -21.13 -9.52 -1.16
N ARG A 87 -20.55 -8.32 -1.13
CA ARG A 87 -20.18 -7.56 -2.32
C ARG A 87 -18.77 -7.01 -2.21
N PRO A 88 -17.72 -7.83 -2.39
CA PRO A 88 -16.34 -7.36 -2.40
C PRO A 88 -16.10 -6.32 -3.51
N SER A 89 -15.14 -5.42 -3.30
CA SER A 89 -14.73 -4.46 -4.33
C SER A 89 -13.93 -5.04 -5.47
N GLY A 90 -13.29 -6.16 -5.23
CA GLY A 90 -12.31 -6.73 -6.12
C GLY A 90 -10.89 -6.51 -5.62
N PRO A 91 -9.93 -7.24 -6.19
CA PRO A 91 -8.56 -7.26 -5.71
C PRO A 91 -7.82 -5.98 -6.08
N LEU A 92 -6.85 -5.64 -5.24
CA LEU A 92 -5.80 -4.68 -5.58
C LEU A 92 -4.68 -5.35 -6.39
N ALA A 93 -3.86 -4.55 -7.06
CA ALA A 93 -2.64 -5.08 -7.66
C ALA A 93 -1.63 -5.45 -6.56
N VAL A 94 -0.84 -6.50 -6.81
CA VAL A 94 0.32 -6.86 -5.98
C VAL A 94 1.57 -6.33 -6.69
N PRO A 95 2.26 -5.31 -6.14
CA PRO A 95 3.56 -4.90 -6.66
C PRO A 95 4.53 -6.10 -6.69
N PRO A 96 5.26 -6.34 -7.79
CA PRO A 96 6.09 -7.55 -7.94
C PRO A 96 7.41 -7.48 -7.16
N ALA A 97 7.88 -6.26 -6.84
CA ALA A 97 9.15 -6.04 -6.17
C ALA A 97 8.94 -5.73 -4.69
N ALA A 98 9.86 -6.22 -3.86
CA ALA A 98 9.96 -5.82 -2.47
C ALA A 98 10.18 -4.30 -2.35
N ASP A 99 9.73 -3.73 -1.23
CA ASP A 99 9.91 -2.31 -0.94
C ASP A 99 11.39 -1.98 -0.71
N GLY A 100 12.02 -1.33 -1.68
CA GLY A 100 13.42 -0.92 -1.63
C GLY A 100 13.68 0.39 -0.87
N ARG A 101 12.66 1.00 -0.26
CA ARG A 101 12.82 2.25 0.51
C ARG A 101 13.59 2.01 1.81
N THR A 102 14.24 3.05 2.30
CA THR A 102 14.97 3.01 3.57
C THR A 102 14.00 3.21 4.74
N GLY A 103 14.04 2.31 5.72
CA GLY A 103 13.34 2.50 6.98
C GLY A 103 14.02 3.58 7.82
N ILE A 104 13.25 4.45 8.48
CA ILE A 104 13.80 5.43 9.41
C ILE A 104 13.31 5.19 10.84
N VAL A 105 14.19 5.42 11.81
CA VAL A 105 13.83 5.52 13.22
C VAL A 105 13.76 7.00 13.57
N LEU A 106 12.60 7.46 14.04
CA LEU A 106 12.43 8.82 14.53
C LEU A 106 12.55 8.82 16.05
N LEU A 107 13.62 9.43 16.57
CA LEU A 107 13.89 9.56 18.00
C LEU A 107 13.61 11.00 18.45
N VAL A 108 12.72 11.15 19.43
CA VAL A 108 12.50 12.42 20.14
C VAL A 108 13.36 12.41 21.41
N ASP A 109 14.41 13.23 21.43
CA ASP A 109 15.35 13.30 22.55
C ASP A 109 15.93 14.73 22.67
N PRO A 110 15.56 15.50 23.71
CA PRO A 110 16.03 16.88 23.89
C PRO A 110 17.51 16.96 24.28
N HIS A 111 18.15 15.85 24.66
CA HIS A 111 19.54 15.81 25.11
C HIS A 111 20.52 15.40 24.01
N ARG A 112 20.03 14.94 22.86
CA ARG A 112 20.84 14.49 21.75
C ARG A 112 20.93 15.57 20.67
N PRO A 113 22.09 15.78 20.03
CA PRO A 113 22.19 16.72 18.92
C PRO A 113 21.19 16.35 17.80
N PRO A 114 20.39 17.31 17.31
CA PRO A 114 19.44 17.07 16.24
C PRO A 114 20.13 16.52 14.99
N ARG A 115 19.43 15.61 14.30
CA ARG A 115 19.87 15.03 13.04
C ARG A 115 18.68 14.96 12.10
N ASP A 116 18.67 15.84 11.11
CA ASP A 116 17.59 15.94 10.13
C ASP A 116 17.52 14.72 9.18
N LEU A 117 16.42 14.65 8.45
CA LEU A 117 16.13 13.55 7.52
C LEU A 117 17.17 13.42 6.40
N ALA A 118 17.64 14.54 5.84
CA ALA A 118 18.62 14.51 4.75
C ALA A 118 19.96 13.96 5.22
N THR A 119 20.44 14.44 6.37
CA THR A 119 21.69 14.04 7.04
C THR A 119 21.63 12.59 7.52
N ALA A 120 20.47 12.13 8.01
CA ALA A 120 20.24 10.74 8.37
C ALA A 120 20.47 9.81 7.17
N LEU A 121 19.97 10.20 5.99
CA LEU A 121 20.05 9.40 4.78
C LEU A 121 21.43 9.46 4.10
N SER A 122 22.10 10.61 4.10
CA SER A 122 23.46 10.74 3.55
C SER A 122 24.49 9.90 4.31
N GLY A 123 24.31 9.71 5.63
CA GLY A 123 25.21 8.91 6.45
C GLY A 123 24.99 7.40 6.37
N SER A 124 23.92 6.94 5.71
CA SER A 124 23.62 5.51 5.53
C SER A 124 24.35 4.91 4.31
N ALA A 125 25.49 5.51 3.91
CA ALA A 125 26.27 5.07 2.76
C ALA A 125 26.52 3.56 2.84
N ARG A 126 26.16 2.88 1.75
CA ARG A 126 26.28 1.42 1.55
C ARG A 126 27.59 0.88 2.14
N PRO A 127 27.59 -0.32 2.75
CA PRO A 127 28.83 -1.02 3.00
C PRO A 127 29.63 -1.04 1.69
N LYS A 128 30.85 -0.51 1.77
CA LYS A 128 31.80 -0.38 0.67
C LYS A 128 31.86 -1.72 -0.06
N GLU A 129 31.25 -1.82 -1.23
CA GLU A 129 31.42 -3.00 -2.08
C GLU A 129 32.92 -3.08 -2.37
N THR A 130 33.57 -4.07 -1.78
CA THR A 130 34.97 -4.39 -2.05
C THR A 130 35.02 -4.78 -3.53
N SER A 131 35.42 -3.82 -4.36
CA SER A 131 35.67 -3.99 -5.77
C SER A 131 36.80 -5.01 -5.96
N ALA A 132 36.47 -6.28 -6.11
CA ALA A 132 37.32 -7.24 -6.78
C ALA A 132 37.07 -7.08 -8.28
N SER A 133 37.96 -6.32 -8.93
CA SER A 133 38.13 -6.37 -10.38
C SER A 133 38.53 -7.78 -10.78
N GLU A 134 37.75 -8.44 -11.62
CA GLU A 134 38.32 -9.35 -12.62
C GLU A 134 37.70 -9.01 -13.97
N GLU A 135 38.50 -8.29 -14.74
CA GLU A 135 38.30 -7.93 -16.12
C GLU A 135 38.35 -9.20 -16.97
N THR A 136 37.25 -9.55 -17.64
CA THR A 136 37.27 -10.59 -18.69
C THR A 136 36.58 -10.03 -19.93
N ALA A 137 37.34 -10.04 -21.02
CA ALA A 137 37.00 -9.47 -22.32
C ALA A 137 35.71 -10.06 -22.95
N PRO A 138 35.04 -9.31 -23.85
CA PRO A 138 33.87 -9.80 -24.57
C PRO A 138 34.29 -10.70 -25.75
N PRO A 139 33.64 -11.85 -25.99
CA PRO A 139 33.70 -12.51 -27.28
C PRO A 139 32.72 -11.87 -28.28
N GLU A 140 33.16 -11.91 -29.53
CA GLU A 140 32.62 -11.24 -30.71
C GLU A 140 31.19 -11.64 -31.08
N GLU A 141 30.57 -10.71 -31.82
CA GLU A 141 29.28 -10.84 -32.48
C GLU A 141 29.18 -12.09 -33.36
N THR A 142 28.01 -12.72 -33.38
CA THR A 142 27.59 -13.48 -34.57
C THR A 142 26.13 -13.20 -34.88
N CYS A 143 25.94 -12.58 -36.04
CA CYS A 143 24.69 -12.28 -36.69
C CYS A 143 24.00 -13.59 -37.13
N GLY A 144 22.74 -13.79 -36.74
CA GLY A 144 21.98 -15.00 -37.07
C GLY A 144 20.50 -14.69 -37.29
N ARG A 145 20.18 -14.04 -38.41
CA ARG A 145 18.82 -13.87 -38.93
C ARG A 145 18.27 -15.24 -39.35
N LYS A 146 17.21 -15.72 -38.71
CA LYS A 146 16.34 -16.77 -39.24
C LYS A 146 14.91 -16.27 -39.33
N GLU A 147 14.45 -16.14 -40.58
CA GLU A 147 13.04 -16.12 -40.94
C GLU A 147 12.44 -17.49 -40.63
N VAL A 148 11.27 -17.52 -39.98
CA VAL A 148 10.40 -18.69 -39.93
C VAL A 148 8.97 -18.23 -40.19
N THR A 149 8.34 -18.94 -41.11
CA THR A 149 7.02 -18.80 -41.72
C THR A 149 5.84 -19.03 -40.75
N PRO A 150 4.62 -18.59 -41.10
CA PRO A 150 3.41 -18.88 -40.32
C PRO A 150 2.95 -20.32 -40.62
N ASN A 151 2.48 -21.03 -39.59
CA ASN A 151 1.82 -22.32 -39.75
C ASN A 151 0.37 -22.26 -39.26
N GLU A 152 -0.44 -23.07 -39.94
CA GLU A 152 -1.88 -23.12 -40.02
C GLU A 152 -2.61 -23.54 -38.74
N GLU A 153 -3.81 -22.98 -38.60
CA GLU A 153 -5.10 -23.66 -38.41
C GLU A 153 -5.15 -25.04 -37.73
N THR A 154 -5.93 -25.16 -36.65
CA THR A 154 -6.88 -26.27 -36.45
C THR A 154 -7.88 -25.97 -35.33
N THR A 155 -9.08 -26.53 -35.52
CA THR A 155 -10.39 -26.30 -34.92
C THR A 155 -10.66 -27.13 -33.65
N PRO A 156 -11.84 -26.98 -32.98
CA PRO A 156 -12.08 -27.40 -31.59
C PRO A 156 -12.76 -28.78 -31.47
N THR A 157 -12.64 -29.42 -30.31
CA THR A 157 -13.46 -30.60 -29.94
C THR A 157 -13.83 -30.61 -28.46
N GLU A 158 -15.15 -30.59 -28.23
CA GLU A 158 -16.03 -31.21 -27.21
C GLU A 158 -15.40 -31.86 -25.94
N GLU A 159 -15.86 -31.51 -24.74
CA GLU A 159 -17.11 -31.93 -24.03
C GLU A 159 -16.88 -33.19 -23.18
N THR A 160 -17.04 -33.06 -21.85
CA THR A 160 -17.63 -34.06 -20.95
C THR A 160 -17.68 -33.54 -19.50
N THR A 161 -18.90 -33.45 -18.97
CA THR A 161 -19.27 -33.46 -17.54
C THR A 161 -19.65 -34.89 -17.12
N PRO A 162 -20.21 -35.14 -15.91
CA PRO A 162 -19.79 -34.84 -14.53
C PRO A 162 -19.66 -36.18 -13.74
N THR A 163 -19.61 -36.12 -12.39
CA THR A 163 -20.42 -36.95 -11.44
C THR A 163 -19.62 -37.38 -10.20
N GLU A 164 -20.19 -37.02 -9.03
CA GLU A 164 -20.18 -37.69 -7.70
C GLU A 164 -18.85 -38.15 -7.08
N GLU A 165 -18.71 -38.43 -5.80
CA GLU A 165 -19.40 -38.24 -4.52
C GLU A 165 -18.46 -38.97 -3.54
N THR A 166 -18.24 -38.48 -2.33
CA THR A 166 -18.25 -39.32 -1.11
C THR A 166 -17.91 -38.50 0.12
N ALA A 167 -18.81 -38.62 1.09
CA ALA A 167 -18.68 -38.18 2.45
C ALA A 167 -17.75 -39.09 3.27
N ARG A 168 -17.09 -38.52 4.29
CA ARG A 168 -16.73 -39.11 5.61
C ARG A 168 -16.15 -37.96 6.45
N VAL A 169 -16.77 -37.49 7.53
CA VAL A 169 -17.06 -38.09 8.86
C VAL A 169 -15.79 -38.41 9.67
N GLU A 170 -15.70 -37.71 10.81
CA GLU A 170 -14.85 -37.91 12.01
C GLU A 170 -13.33 -37.65 11.82
N GLU A 171 -12.59 -37.05 12.77
CA GLU A 171 -12.55 -37.36 14.19
C GLU A 171 -11.87 -36.22 14.99
N ALA A 172 -12.30 -36.07 16.24
CA ALA A 172 -11.76 -35.14 17.21
C ALA A 172 -10.37 -35.55 17.72
N ALA A 173 -9.46 -34.58 17.82
CA ALA A 173 -8.33 -34.68 18.75
C ALA A 173 -8.00 -33.30 19.33
N ARG A 174 -8.15 -33.22 20.65
CA ARG A 174 -7.60 -32.20 21.55
C ARG A 174 -6.14 -31.88 21.18
N ALA A 175 -5.84 -30.59 21.04
CA ALA A 175 -4.51 -30.06 21.30
C ALA A 175 -4.64 -28.94 22.34
N GLU A 176 -4.30 -29.25 23.59
CA GLU A 176 -3.82 -28.22 24.51
C GLU A 176 -2.48 -27.73 23.97
N GLU A 177 -2.52 -26.64 23.21
CA GLU A 177 -1.31 -25.96 22.75
C GLU A 177 -0.86 -25.01 23.85
N ALA A 178 0.18 -25.44 24.57
CA ALA A 178 0.93 -24.65 25.52
C ALA A 178 1.32 -23.31 24.90
N VAL A 179 0.88 -22.22 25.53
CA VAL A 179 1.26 -20.84 25.24
C VAL A 179 2.77 -20.73 25.33
N ARG A 180 3.47 -20.81 24.19
CA ARG A 180 4.87 -20.40 24.09
C ARG A 180 4.90 -18.88 24.32
N PRO A 181 5.78 -18.37 25.20
CA PRO A 181 6.03 -16.93 25.24
C PRO A 181 6.48 -16.53 23.84
N GLN A 182 5.79 -15.56 23.24
CA GLN A 182 6.17 -15.02 21.95
C GLN A 182 7.60 -14.49 22.08
N GLU A 183 8.52 -15.27 21.54
CA GLU A 183 9.87 -14.87 21.23
C GLU A 183 9.73 -13.57 20.42
N THR A 184 10.10 -12.46 21.07
CA THR A 184 10.23 -11.17 20.43
C THR A 184 11.17 -11.35 19.27
N ALA A 185 10.59 -11.52 18.07
CA ALA A 185 11.30 -11.73 16.84
C ALA A 185 12.46 -10.73 16.80
N ARG A 186 13.68 -11.27 16.75
CA ARG A 186 14.86 -10.46 16.49
C ARG A 186 14.59 -9.72 15.19
N PHE A 187 14.28 -8.43 15.32
CA PHE A 187 14.09 -7.53 14.20
C PHE A 187 15.46 -7.38 13.54
N ASP A 188 15.70 -8.20 12.51
CA ASP A 188 16.91 -8.06 11.71
C ASP A 188 16.94 -6.65 11.13
N VAL A 189 18.07 -5.99 11.41
CA VAL A 189 18.30 -4.57 11.19
C VAL A 189 18.36 -4.32 9.69
N VAL A 190 17.21 -4.18 9.04
CA VAL A 190 17.14 -3.44 7.78
C VAL A 190 17.76 -2.09 8.08
N ALA A 191 18.82 -1.73 7.34
CA ALA A 191 19.59 -0.51 7.56
C ALA A 191 18.63 0.66 7.77
N SER A 192 18.54 1.10 9.03
CA SER A 192 17.59 2.11 9.45
C SER A 192 18.33 3.41 9.67
N ALA A 193 17.95 4.45 8.94
CA ALA A 193 18.50 5.78 9.18
C ALA A 193 17.87 6.35 10.47
N LEU A 194 18.71 6.91 11.34
CA LEU A 194 18.24 7.53 12.59
C LEU A 194 18.05 9.03 12.39
N VAL A 195 16.83 9.49 12.58
CA VAL A 195 16.45 10.91 12.65
C VAL A 195 16.27 11.27 14.12
N VAL A 196 16.91 12.34 14.56
CA VAL A 196 16.85 12.80 15.95
C VAL A 196 16.27 14.21 15.97
N VAL A 197 15.21 14.40 16.75
CA VAL A 197 14.56 15.69 16.93
C VAL A 197 14.46 16.03 18.42
N PRO A 198 14.58 17.31 18.80
CA PRO A 198 14.63 17.68 20.22
C PRO A 198 13.25 17.70 20.87
N ALA A 199 12.17 17.91 20.10
CA ALA A 199 10.82 17.97 20.62
C ALA A 199 9.80 17.23 19.73
N GLU A 200 8.62 16.98 20.29
CA GLU A 200 7.50 16.35 19.57
C GLU A 200 6.97 17.20 18.41
N ALA A 201 7.01 18.53 18.52
CA ALA A 201 6.60 19.41 17.42
C ALA A 201 7.46 19.21 16.17
N ASP A 202 8.78 19.12 16.35
CA ASP A 202 9.72 18.83 15.27
C ASP A 202 9.51 17.41 14.70
N ALA A 203 9.09 16.47 15.54
CA ALA A 203 8.74 15.12 15.10
C ALA A 203 7.54 15.15 14.14
N LEU A 204 6.52 15.96 14.42
CA LEU A 204 5.36 16.14 13.55
C LEU A 204 5.77 16.73 12.19
N ASP A 205 6.71 17.68 12.16
CA ASP A 205 7.27 18.21 10.91
C ASP A 205 7.97 17.12 10.09
N VAL A 206 8.70 16.20 10.76
CA VAL A 206 9.29 15.02 10.09
C VAL A 206 8.19 14.10 9.55
N LEU A 207 7.12 13.81 10.30
CA LEU A 207 6.02 12.98 9.81
C LEU A 207 5.33 13.60 8.59
N ALA A 208 5.10 14.92 8.61
CA ALA A 208 4.57 15.67 7.49
C ALA A 208 5.50 15.60 6.26
N ALA A 209 6.81 15.73 6.48
CA ALA A 209 7.80 15.57 5.42
C ALA A 209 7.78 14.15 4.83
N LEU A 210 7.70 13.09 5.64
CA LEU A 210 7.62 11.71 5.15
C LEU A 210 6.38 11.46 4.28
N ALA A 211 5.25 12.08 4.62
CA ALA A 211 4.03 11.99 3.84
C ALA A 211 4.11 12.78 2.51
N ALA A 212 5.10 13.65 2.34
CA ALA A 212 5.27 14.40 1.10
C ALA A 212 5.77 13.49 -0.04
N PRO A 213 5.29 13.72 -1.28
CA PRO A 213 5.65 12.93 -2.47
C PRO A 213 7.13 12.63 -2.67
N THR A 214 7.99 13.58 -2.33
CA THR A 214 9.44 13.49 -2.49
C THR A 214 10.05 12.39 -1.62
N TRP A 215 9.56 12.25 -0.39
CA TRP A 215 10.12 11.35 0.62
C TRP A 215 9.43 10.00 0.63
N LEU A 216 8.12 9.96 0.38
CA LEU A 216 7.34 8.73 0.38
C LEU A 216 7.88 7.67 -0.59
N ARG A 217 8.58 8.07 -1.66
CA ARG A 217 9.20 7.14 -2.62
C ARG A 217 10.57 6.61 -2.21
N ARG A 218 11.18 7.20 -1.18
CA ARG A 218 12.58 6.93 -0.78
C ARG A 218 12.69 6.33 0.59
N VAL A 219 11.79 6.71 1.50
CA VAL A 219 11.83 6.34 2.90
C VAL A 219 10.45 5.98 3.43
N TYR A 220 10.45 5.25 4.54
CA TYR A 220 9.25 5.04 5.35
C TYR A 220 9.62 5.05 6.84
N LEU A 221 8.65 5.32 7.69
CA LEU A 221 8.83 5.25 9.14
C LEU A 221 8.82 3.79 9.60
N ALA A 222 9.95 3.35 10.14
CA ALA A 222 10.09 2.02 10.74
C ALA A 222 9.54 2.04 12.17
N ARG A 223 9.90 3.03 12.98
CA ARG A 223 9.41 3.21 14.36
C ARG A 223 9.63 4.63 14.88
N VAL A 224 8.92 4.96 15.96
CA VAL A 224 9.07 6.19 16.74
C VAL A 224 9.55 5.81 18.14
N GLU A 225 10.49 6.58 18.69
CA GLU A 225 11.02 6.44 20.04
C GLU A 225 10.99 7.79 20.76
N GLY A 226 10.78 7.80 22.08
CA GLY A 226 10.86 9.01 22.91
C GLY A 226 9.65 9.95 22.85
N ALA A 227 8.71 9.75 21.92
CA ALA A 227 7.45 10.50 21.88
C ALA A 227 6.47 9.99 22.96
N ALA A 228 5.98 10.90 23.80
CA ALA A 228 4.98 10.64 24.84
C ALA A 228 3.54 10.75 24.31
N ALA A 229 3.30 11.56 23.27
CA ALA A 229 1.98 11.71 22.68
C ALA A 229 1.44 10.39 22.05
N PRO A 230 0.11 10.20 21.96
CA PRO A 230 -0.46 8.94 21.50
C PRO A 230 -0.14 8.57 20.04
N TRP A 231 0.20 9.55 19.19
CA TRP A 231 0.69 9.30 17.83
C TRP A 231 2.10 8.67 17.82
N GLY A 232 2.85 8.75 18.91
CA GLY A 232 4.18 8.16 19.09
C GLY A 232 4.15 6.71 19.61
N ALA A 233 3.03 6.29 20.19
CA ALA A 233 2.85 4.94 20.72
C ALA A 233 2.92 3.86 19.63
N PRO A 234 3.11 2.57 19.98
CA PRO A 234 2.91 1.46 19.04
C PRO A 234 1.55 1.57 18.35
N PRO A 235 1.48 1.40 17.01
CA PRO A 235 0.25 1.67 16.30
C PRO A 235 -0.81 0.64 16.67
N SER A 236 -2.02 1.12 16.91
CA SER A 236 -3.16 0.25 17.22
C SER A 236 -3.47 -0.63 16.02
N ARG A 237 -3.39 -1.95 16.20
CA ARG A 237 -3.77 -2.94 15.20
C ARG A 237 -5.19 -3.41 15.50
N GLY A 238 -6.18 -2.84 14.83
CA GLY A 238 -7.59 -3.25 14.92
C GLY A 238 -8.53 -2.12 15.37
N THR A 239 -8.09 -1.25 16.28
CA THR A 239 -8.82 -0.05 16.69
C THR A 239 -8.69 1.01 15.59
N GLY A 240 -9.70 1.09 14.70
CA GLY A 240 -9.73 2.03 13.59
C GLY A 240 -9.54 1.40 12.21
N ALA A 241 -9.19 0.11 12.13
CA ALA A 241 -9.35 -0.63 10.88
C ALA A 241 -10.87 -0.74 10.59
N PRO A 242 -11.31 -0.47 9.35
CA PRO A 242 -12.72 -0.59 9.03
C PRO A 242 -13.15 -2.06 9.25
N PRO A 243 -14.37 -2.32 9.76
CA PRO A 243 -14.88 -3.67 10.01
C PRO A 243 -15.18 -4.35 8.66
N VAL A 244 -14.13 -4.82 8.02
CA VAL A 244 -14.14 -5.42 6.68
C VAL A 244 -13.74 -6.89 6.83
N PRO A 245 -14.35 -7.83 6.07
CA PRO A 245 -13.89 -9.22 6.02
C PRO A 245 -12.43 -9.30 5.56
N ARG A 246 -11.58 -10.07 6.25
CA ARG A 246 -10.13 -10.17 5.94
C ARG A 246 -9.84 -11.02 4.70
N GLU A 247 -10.33 -10.56 3.56
CA GLU A 247 -10.16 -11.22 2.27
C GLU A 247 -9.53 -10.26 1.25
N PRO A 248 -8.75 -10.76 0.28
CA PRO A 248 -8.13 -9.92 -0.75
C PRO A 248 -9.12 -9.07 -1.56
N GLY A 249 -10.35 -9.57 -1.73
CA GLY A 249 -11.42 -8.90 -2.47
C GLY A 249 -11.88 -7.57 -1.87
N PHE A 250 -11.48 -7.25 -0.63
CA PHE A 250 -11.82 -5.98 0.02
C PHE A 250 -10.63 -5.02 0.19
N GLY A 251 -9.47 -5.33 -0.42
CA GLY A 251 -8.30 -4.45 -0.30
C GLY A 251 -8.60 -3.00 -0.72
N ALA A 252 -9.40 -2.81 -1.77
CA ALA A 252 -9.81 -1.48 -2.22
C ALA A 252 -10.73 -0.76 -1.22
N ASP A 253 -11.65 -1.46 -0.54
CA ASP A 253 -12.48 -0.86 0.52
C ASP A 253 -11.63 -0.33 1.66
N VAL A 254 -10.60 -1.10 2.04
CA VAL A 254 -9.66 -0.72 3.11
C VAL A 254 -8.87 0.53 2.75
N LEU A 255 -8.29 0.60 1.54
CA LEU A 255 -7.58 1.80 1.09
C LEU A 255 -8.47 3.04 1.08
N VAL A 256 -9.68 2.92 0.52
CA VAL A 256 -10.63 4.04 0.42
C VAL A 256 -11.04 4.53 1.80
N ARG A 257 -11.39 3.63 2.72
CA ARG A 257 -11.82 4.00 4.07
C ARG A 257 -10.68 4.57 4.91
N LEU A 258 -9.47 4.06 4.76
CA LEU A 258 -8.29 4.65 5.40
C LEU A 258 -8.06 6.08 4.94
N GLU A 259 -8.07 6.32 3.63
CA GLU A 259 -7.91 7.67 3.09
C GLU A 259 -9.07 8.58 3.50
N TRP A 260 -10.30 8.06 3.53
CA TRP A 260 -11.48 8.80 3.97
C TRP A 260 -11.37 9.25 5.42
N ALA A 261 -11.09 8.31 6.33
CA ALA A 261 -10.91 8.59 7.76
C ALA A 261 -9.73 9.53 8.02
N ARG A 262 -8.63 9.39 7.25
CA ARG A 262 -7.48 10.29 7.31
C ARG A 262 -7.86 11.72 6.96
N GLN A 263 -8.58 11.93 5.85
CA GLN A 263 -9.03 13.28 5.46
C GLN A 263 -10.15 13.84 6.35
N GLU A 264 -10.79 13.02 7.18
CA GLU A 264 -11.70 13.44 8.25
C GLU A 264 -10.96 13.83 9.55
N GLY A 265 -9.63 13.70 9.59
CA GLY A 265 -8.84 14.00 10.78
C GLY A 265 -8.96 12.95 11.90
N ARG A 266 -9.55 11.78 11.60
CA ARG A 266 -9.79 10.72 12.61
C ARG A 266 -8.50 10.14 13.21
N PHE A 267 -7.36 10.42 12.58
CA PHE A 267 -6.04 9.91 12.95
C PHE A 267 -5.07 11.01 13.40
N ASP A 268 -5.52 12.26 13.57
CA ASP A 268 -4.65 13.42 13.86
C ASP A 268 -3.95 13.33 15.22
N GLY A 269 -4.50 12.56 16.16
CA GLY A 269 -3.92 12.35 17.49
C GLY A 269 -3.42 10.94 17.77
N THR A 270 -3.48 10.01 16.82
CA THR A 270 -3.25 8.57 17.07
C THR A 270 -2.34 7.93 16.04
N ALA A 271 -1.84 6.74 16.38
CA ALA A 271 -1.10 5.87 15.47
C ALA A 271 -1.96 4.66 15.09
N VAL A 272 -2.21 4.48 13.80
CA VAL A 272 -3.00 3.38 13.25
C VAL A 272 -2.18 2.63 12.22
N ALA A 273 -2.16 1.30 12.32
CA ALA A 273 -1.55 0.45 11.32
C ALA A 273 -2.55 -0.60 10.83
N VAL A 274 -2.61 -0.77 9.51
CA VAL A 274 -3.44 -1.78 8.85
C VAL A 274 -2.55 -2.71 8.06
N ARG A 275 -2.76 -4.01 8.30
CA ARG A 275 -2.22 -5.09 7.47
C ARG A 275 -3.36 -5.81 6.78
N TRP A 276 -3.26 -5.98 5.47
CA TRP A 276 -4.34 -6.52 4.66
C TRP A 276 -3.86 -7.53 3.63
N PRO A 277 -4.50 -8.70 3.46
CA PRO A 277 -4.12 -9.64 2.43
C PRO A 277 -4.35 -9.06 1.03
N LEU A 278 -3.37 -9.19 0.15
CA LEU A 278 -3.48 -8.83 -1.27
C LEU A 278 -3.63 -10.06 -2.19
N GLY A 279 -3.47 -11.27 -1.65
CA GLY A 279 -3.41 -12.53 -2.41
C GLY A 279 -1.97 -13.04 -2.57
N GLY A 280 -1.80 -14.33 -2.89
CA GLY A 280 -0.48 -14.94 -3.06
C GLY A 280 0.44 -14.85 -1.83
N GLY A 281 -0.14 -14.76 -0.64
CA GLY A 281 0.59 -14.55 0.63
C GLY A 281 1.12 -13.13 0.85
N ALA A 282 0.96 -12.22 -0.11
CA ALA A 282 1.37 -10.83 0.04
C ALA A 282 0.41 -10.05 0.94
N LEU A 283 0.94 -9.12 1.74
CA LEU A 283 0.18 -8.23 2.60
C LEU A 283 0.46 -6.76 2.24
N LEU A 284 -0.59 -5.94 2.17
CA LEU A 284 -0.51 -4.50 2.30
C LEU A 284 -0.18 -4.16 3.75
N ASP A 285 0.77 -3.25 4.00
CA ASP A 285 1.13 -2.72 5.32
C ASP A 285 1.14 -1.19 5.26
N VAL A 286 0.13 -0.58 5.88
CA VAL A 286 -0.08 0.87 5.91
C VAL A 286 -0.02 1.36 7.34
N GLU A 287 0.68 2.47 7.59
CA GLU A 287 0.73 3.16 8.88
C GLU A 287 0.46 4.65 8.70
N ILE A 288 -0.45 5.17 9.53
CA ILE A 288 -0.81 6.57 9.64
C ILE A 288 -0.50 7.03 11.07
N ARG A 289 0.19 8.16 11.21
CA ARG A 289 0.48 8.80 12.49
C ARG A 289 0.19 10.28 12.41
N ALA A 290 -0.58 10.80 13.36
CA ALA A 290 -0.95 12.21 13.40
C ALA A 290 -1.52 12.72 12.05
N GLY A 291 -2.39 11.92 11.43
CA GLY A 291 -2.98 12.24 10.11
C GLY A 291 -2.04 12.08 8.90
N HIS A 292 -0.76 11.82 9.12
CA HIS A 292 0.26 11.64 8.09
C HIS A 292 0.46 10.16 7.74
N LEU A 293 0.47 9.85 6.45
CA LEU A 293 0.81 8.53 5.97
C LEU A 293 2.34 8.36 5.97
N VAL A 294 2.83 7.51 6.85
CA VAL A 294 4.27 7.39 7.14
C VAL A 294 4.86 6.05 6.69
N ARG A 295 4.00 5.06 6.41
CA ARG A 295 4.39 3.79 5.79
C ARG A 295 3.25 3.27 4.91
N ALA A 296 3.59 2.77 3.73
CA ALA A 296 2.66 2.08 2.85
C ALA A 296 3.48 1.15 1.95
N ARG A 297 3.48 -0.16 2.22
CA ARG A 297 4.35 -1.14 1.55
C ARG A 297 3.67 -2.47 1.31
N THR A 298 4.24 -3.27 0.42
CA THR A 298 3.88 -4.68 0.25
C THR A 298 4.87 -5.53 1.02
N LEU A 299 4.36 -6.38 1.92
CA LEU A 299 5.12 -7.44 2.57
C LEU A 299 4.92 -8.71 1.77
N HIS A 300 6.01 -9.26 1.24
CA HIS A 300 5.97 -10.55 0.54
C HIS A 300 6.22 -11.69 1.54
N PRO A 301 5.63 -12.88 1.29
CA PRO A 301 5.93 -14.05 2.11
C PRO A 301 7.45 -14.31 2.10
N GLY A 302 8.01 -14.62 3.26
CA GLY A 302 9.45 -14.84 3.43
C GLY A 302 10.31 -13.58 3.57
N THR A 303 9.74 -12.38 3.46
CA THR A 303 10.45 -11.15 3.85
C THR A 303 10.32 -10.95 5.36
N PRO A 304 11.42 -10.87 6.13
CA PRO A 304 11.36 -10.58 7.56
C PRO A 304 10.68 -9.21 7.80
N ALA A 305 9.86 -9.14 8.85
CA ALA A 305 8.95 -8.03 9.12
C ALA A 305 9.62 -6.79 9.73
#